data_AF-A0A7Y6F3A5-F1
#
_entry.id   AF-A0A7Y6F3A5-F1
#
_cell.length_a   1.000
_cell.length_b   1.000
_cell.length_c   1.000
_cell.angle_alpha   90.00
_cell.angle_beta   90.00
_cell.angle_gamma   90.00
#
_symmetry.space_group_name_H-M   'P 1'
#
loop_
_entity.id
_entity.type
_entity.pdbx_description
1 polymer ?
#
loop_
_entity_poly.entity_id
_entity_poly.type
_entity_poly.pdbx_seq_one_letter_code
_entity_poly.pdbx_strand_id
1 'polypeptide(L)'
;MVLAPPGEGPAGDRALRRELARRSPPDLAPAVEEELAGRARRELMDDTAAVYLQVRVQAVLARRDGSDERAVVHLVWAGSGPDGEFREGRTTTVRYEEKGKGSWVRAGR
;
A
#
# COMPACT_ATOMS: atom_id res chain seq x y z
N MET A 1 -20.82 10.17 -1.76
CA MET A 1 -20.00 9.25 -2.59
C MET A 1 -19.52 10.07 -3.78
N VAL A 2 -18.23 10.16 -4.08
CA VAL A 2 -17.65 9.33 -5.15
C VAL A 2 -16.12 9.35 -5.10
N LEU A 3 -15.53 8.16 -5.17
CA LEU A 3 -14.21 7.98 -5.75
C LEU A 3 -14.24 6.79 -6.70
N ALA A 4 -14.28 7.08 -8.00
CA ALA A 4 -13.67 6.37 -9.14
C ALA A 4 -13.91 7.28 -10.37
N PRO A 5 -13.06 7.36 -11.42
CA PRO A 5 -12.02 6.40 -11.88
C PRO A 5 -10.63 7.09 -12.08
N PRO A 6 -9.49 6.42 -12.39
CA PRO A 6 -9.30 5.15 -13.12
C PRO A 6 -8.61 4.00 -12.34
N GLY A 7 -8.91 2.72 -12.63
CA GLY A 7 -9.82 2.17 -13.66
C GLY A 7 -11.17 1.67 -13.12
N GLU A 8 -12.00 2.61 -12.62
CA GLU A 8 -13.43 2.44 -12.30
C GLU A 8 -13.76 1.63 -11.04
N GLY A 9 -12.92 1.74 -10.02
CA GLY A 9 -13.23 1.29 -8.66
C GLY A 9 -12.82 -0.16 -8.40
N PRO A 10 -13.57 -0.94 -7.60
CA PRO A 10 -13.12 -2.25 -7.12
C PRO A 10 -12.71 -3.23 -8.23
N ALA A 11 -13.25 -3.10 -9.44
CA ALA A 11 -12.86 -3.92 -10.59
C ALA A 11 -11.45 -3.57 -11.11
N GLY A 12 -11.16 -2.27 -11.33
CA GLY A 12 -9.82 -1.81 -11.71
C GLY A 12 -8.78 -2.06 -10.64
N ASP A 13 -9.14 -1.87 -9.37
CA ASP A 13 -8.27 -2.17 -8.23
C ASP A 13 -7.89 -3.66 -8.19
N ARG A 14 -8.84 -4.55 -8.52
CA ARG A 14 -8.55 -5.98 -8.66
C ARG A 14 -7.62 -6.26 -9.84
N ALA A 15 -7.80 -5.59 -10.98
CA ALA A 15 -6.92 -5.76 -12.14
C ALA A 15 -5.49 -5.29 -11.85
N LEU A 16 -5.34 -4.10 -11.24
CA LEU A 16 -4.05 -3.54 -10.83
C LEU A 16 -3.37 -4.44 -9.79
N ARG A 17 -4.10 -4.90 -8.77
CA ARG A 17 -3.57 -5.84 -7.77
C ARG A 17 -3.07 -7.12 -8.42
N ARG A 18 -3.83 -7.69 -9.36
CA ARG A 18 -3.42 -8.89 -10.10
C ARG A 18 -2.17 -8.64 -10.92
N GLU A 19 -2.07 -7.51 -11.61
CA GLU A 19 -0.88 -7.18 -12.41
C GLU A 19 0.36 -6.97 -11.54
N LEU A 20 0.24 -6.24 -10.43
CA LEU A 20 1.32 -6.08 -9.46
C LEU A 20 1.77 -7.42 -8.89
N ALA A 21 0.83 -8.29 -8.50
CA ALA A 21 1.14 -9.62 -7.99
C ALA A 21 1.78 -10.54 -9.06
N ARG A 22 1.42 -10.40 -10.34
CA ARG A 22 2.07 -11.14 -11.44
C ARG A 22 3.52 -10.73 -11.64
N ARG A 23 3.80 -9.42 -11.60
CA ARG A 23 5.15 -8.88 -11.80
C ARG A 23 6.07 -9.10 -10.61
N SER A 24 5.49 -9.24 -9.43
CA SER A 24 6.21 -9.47 -8.18
C SER A 24 5.53 -10.62 -7.42
N PRO A 25 5.96 -11.87 -7.64
CA PRO A 25 5.41 -13.03 -6.95
C PRO A 25 5.57 -12.92 -5.41
N PRO A 26 4.63 -13.45 -4.61
CA PRO A 26 4.75 -13.46 -3.15
C PRO A 26 5.96 -14.27 -2.66
N ASP A 27 6.75 -13.66 -1.79
CA ASP A 27 7.96 -14.22 -1.17
C ASP A 27 7.96 -14.10 0.37
N LEU A 28 6.84 -13.62 0.93
CA LEU A 28 6.55 -13.59 2.37
C LEU A 28 5.49 -14.64 2.71
N ALA A 29 5.46 -15.06 3.98
CA ALA A 29 4.34 -15.85 4.48
C ALA A 29 3.02 -15.05 4.33
N PRO A 30 1.90 -15.67 3.89
CA PRO A 30 0.66 -14.95 3.61
C PRO A 30 0.14 -14.10 4.78
N ALA A 31 0.27 -14.60 6.01
CA ALA A 31 -0.13 -13.87 7.22
C ALA A 31 0.72 -12.60 7.45
N VAL A 32 2.03 -12.67 7.17
CA VAL A 32 2.95 -11.53 7.29
C VAL A 32 2.65 -10.51 6.18
N GLU A 33 2.42 -10.97 4.95
CA GLU A 33 2.02 -10.08 3.85
C GLU A 33 0.73 -9.33 4.17
N GLU A 34 -0.28 -10.02 4.70
CA GLU A 34 -1.57 -9.41 5.08
C GLU A 34 -1.41 -8.42 6.26
N GLU A 35 -0.62 -8.77 7.28
CA GLU A 35 -0.35 -7.89 8.42
C GLU A 35 0.31 -6.58 7.96
N LEU A 36 1.43 -6.69 7.23
CA LEU A 36 2.21 -5.54 6.79
C LEU A 36 1.41 -4.67 5.80
N ALA A 37 0.65 -5.29 4.89
CA ALA A 37 -0.24 -4.58 4.00
C ALA A 37 -1.33 -3.81 4.77
N GLY A 38 -1.91 -4.41 5.80
CA GLY A 38 -2.92 -3.76 6.66
C GLY A 38 -2.34 -2.59 7.46
N ARG A 39 -1.13 -2.76 8.02
CA ARG A 39 -0.40 -1.70 8.73
C ARG A 39 -0.07 -0.53 7.82
N ALA A 40 0.54 -0.79 6.67
CA ALA A 40 0.94 0.24 5.73
C ALA A 40 -0.26 1.03 5.18
N ARG A 41 -1.42 0.38 5.02
CA ARG A 41 -2.67 1.08 4.67
C ARG A 41 -3.09 2.09 5.73
N ARG A 42 -3.07 1.71 7.01
CA ARG A 42 -3.41 2.62 8.12
C ARG A 42 -2.43 3.79 8.18
N GLU A 43 -1.13 3.48 8.12
CA GLU A 43 -0.09 4.50 8.13
C GLU A 43 -0.22 5.49 6.97
N LEU A 44 -0.57 5.02 5.76
CA LEU A 44 -0.85 5.92 4.64
C LEU A 44 -2.05 6.83 4.94
N MET A 45 -3.13 6.30 5.50
CA MET A 45 -4.31 7.10 5.84
C MET A 45 -3.96 8.16 6.88
N ASP A 46 -3.19 7.80 7.91
CA ASP A 46 -2.73 8.73 8.94
C ASP A 46 -1.81 9.82 8.34
N ASP A 47 -0.82 9.42 7.52
CA ASP A 47 0.12 10.34 6.86
C ASP A 47 -0.59 11.31 5.87
N THR A 48 -1.76 10.93 5.33
CA THR A 48 -2.49 11.72 4.33
C THR A 48 -3.69 12.49 4.89
N ALA A 49 -4.18 12.15 6.09
CA ALA A 49 -5.39 12.70 6.67
C ALA A 49 -5.40 14.23 6.81
N ALA A 50 -4.23 14.85 7.05
CA ALA A 50 -4.13 16.29 7.21
C ALA A 50 -4.15 17.07 5.87
N VAL A 51 -3.90 16.40 4.74
CA VAL A 51 -3.66 17.05 3.44
C VAL A 51 -4.72 16.68 2.40
N TYR A 52 -5.24 15.46 2.44
CA TYR A 52 -6.17 14.96 1.44
C TYR A 52 -7.58 14.89 2.00
N LEU A 53 -8.54 15.40 1.24
CA LEU A 53 -9.96 15.33 1.57
C LEU A 53 -10.51 13.91 1.41
N GLN A 54 -9.95 13.16 0.47
CA GLN A 54 -10.33 11.78 0.19
C GLN A 54 -9.12 10.98 -0.25
N VAL A 55 -9.01 9.74 0.21
CA VAL A 55 -7.93 8.80 -0.14
C VAL A 55 -8.52 7.40 -0.35
N ARG A 56 -8.08 6.72 -1.42
CA ARG A 56 -8.42 5.32 -1.72
C ARG A 56 -7.16 4.56 -2.10
N VAL A 57 -6.86 3.50 -1.35
CA VAL A 57 -5.80 2.54 -1.74
C VAL A 57 -6.34 1.59 -2.79
N GLN A 58 -5.76 1.65 -3.99
CA GLN A 58 -6.12 0.84 -5.14
C GLN A 58 -5.44 -0.53 -5.08
N ALA A 59 -4.16 -0.55 -4.72
CA ALA A 59 -3.40 -1.77 -4.54
C ALA A 59 -2.42 -1.66 -3.37
N VAL A 60 -2.14 -2.80 -2.75
CA VAL A 60 -1.11 -2.96 -1.72
C VAL A 60 -0.46 -4.32 -1.95
N LEU A 61 0.82 -4.40 -1.65
CA LEU A 61 1.69 -5.51 -1.96
C LEU A 61 2.85 -5.46 -0.96
N ALA A 62 3.05 -6.50 -0.16
CA ALA A 62 4.23 -6.63 0.71
C ALA A 62 5.17 -7.70 0.17
N ARG A 63 6.46 -7.39 0.07
CA ARG A 63 7.49 -8.30 -0.42
C ARG A 63 8.74 -8.25 0.44
N ARG A 64 9.58 -9.26 0.33
CA ARG A 64 10.89 -9.26 0.94
C ARG A 64 11.76 -8.15 0.33
N ASP A 65 12.58 -7.49 1.16
CA ASP A 65 13.50 -6.43 0.73
C ASP A 65 14.96 -6.88 0.95
N GLY A 66 15.40 -7.81 0.11
CA GLY A 66 16.79 -8.29 0.06
C GLY A 66 17.25 -9.22 1.20
N SER A 67 16.50 -9.32 2.30
CA SER A 67 16.79 -10.26 3.40
C SER A 67 15.52 -10.77 4.08
N ASP A 68 15.65 -11.85 4.86
CA ASP A 68 14.48 -12.47 5.48
C ASP A 68 13.78 -11.59 6.52
N GLU A 69 14.54 -10.67 7.11
CA GLU A 69 14.13 -9.76 8.17
C GLU A 69 13.72 -8.39 7.63
N ARG A 70 13.60 -8.23 6.31
CA ARG A 70 13.24 -6.97 5.68
C ARG A 70 12.08 -7.16 4.74
N ALA A 71 11.14 -6.23 4.81
CA ALA A 71 9.99 -6.22 3.93
C ALA A 71 9.73 -4.80 3.42
N VAL A 72 9.31 -4.72 2.17
CA VAL A 72 8.88 -3.50 1.51
C VAL A 72 7.41 -3.64 1.13
N VAL A 73 6.60 -2.65 1.48
CA VAL A 73 5.19 -2.56 1.13
C VAL A 73 5.01 -1.45 0.11
N HIS A 74 4.53 -1.82 -1.08
CA HIS A 74 4.18 -0.90 -2.14
C HIS A 74 2.68 -0.64 -2.11
N LEU A 75 2.30 0.63 -2.01
CA LEU A 75 0.92 1.08 -2.09
C LEU A 75 0.72 1.88 -3.37
N VAL A 76 -0.30 1.55 -4.13
CA VAL A 76 -0.86 2.43 -5.16
C VAL A 76 -2.16 3.00 -4.62
N TRP A 77 -2.25 4.32 -4.64
CA TRP A 77 -3.40 5.02 -4.09
C TRP A 77 -3.77 6.22 -4.93
N ALA A 78 -4.98 6.68 -4.71
CA ALA A 78 -5.53 7.87 -5.31
C ALA A 78 -6.08 8.78 -4.23
N GLY A 79 -6.03 10.08 -4.44
CA GLY A 79 -6.57 11.03 -3.49
C GLY A 79 -6.96 12.37 -4.09
N SER A 80 -7.77 13.12 -3.36
CA SER A 80 -8.18 14.48 -3.69
C SER A 80 -7.54 15.44 -2.69
N GLY A 81 -6.79 16.42 -3.20
CA GLY A 81 -6.21 17.48 -2.36
C GLY A 81 -7.24 18.52 -1.92
N PRO A 82 -6.83 19.57 -1.17
CA PRO A 82 -7.71 20.65 -0.74
C PRO A 82 -8.29 21.47 -1.91
N ASP A 83 -7.61 21.44 -3.04
CA ASP A 83 -8.03 22.00 -4.33
C ASP A 83 -9.18 21.21 -4.99
N GLY A 84 -9.56 20.07 -4.43
CA GLY A 84 -10.56 19.17 -5.00
C GLY A 84 -10.07 18.42 -6.24
N GLU A 85 -8.81 18.59 -6.64
CA GLU A 85 -8.26 17.92 -7.81
C GLU A 85 -7.93 16.47 -7.47
N PHE A 86 -8.51 15.56 -8.26
CA PHE A 86 -8.28 14.14 -8.13
C PHE A 86 -6.94 13.74 -8.76
N ARG A 87 -6.11 13.03 -7.99
CA ARG A 87 -4.80 12.54 -8.41
C ARG A 87 -4.73 11.04 -8.18
N GLU A 88 -4.49 10.30 -9.26
CA GLU A 88 -4.39 8.84 -9.28
C GLU A 88 -2.93 8.35 -9.38
N GLY A 89 -2.75 7.03 -9.26
CA GLY A 89 -1.47 6.39 -9.57
C GLY A 89 -0.33 6.79 -8.64
N ARG A 90 -0.64 7.41 -7.49
CA ARG A 90 0.37 7.80 -6.51
C ARG A 90 0.91 6.53 -5.86
N THR A 91 2.23 6.48 -5.76
CA THR A 91 2.92 5.36 -5.12
C THR A 91 3.51 5.79 -3.80
N THR A 92 3.28 4.99 -2.76
CA THR A 92 3.98 5.11 -1.48
C THR A 92 4.67 3.79 -1.19
N THR A 93 5.88 3.86 -0.65
CA THR A 93 6.63 2.68 -0.20
C THR A 93 6.85 2.79 1.30
N VAL A 94 6.52 1.73 2.03
CA VAL A 94 6.79 1.61 3.47
C VAL A 94 7.71 0.43 3.69
N ARG A 95 8.80 0.62 4.44
CA ARG A 95 9.74 -0.45 4.78
C ARG A 95 9.51 -0.92 6.21
N TYR A 96 9.63 -2.22 6.42
CA TYR A 96 9.57 -2.87 7.71
C TYR A 96 10.82 -3.72 7.93
N GLU A 97 11.26 -3.79 9.18
CA GLU A 97 12.31 -4.68 9.65
C GLU A 97 11.74 -5.62 10.72
N GLU A 98 12.07 -6.90 10.65
CA GLU A 98 11.80 -7.87 11.70
C GLU A 98 12.81 -7.68 12.84
N LYS A 99 12.32 -7.55 14.06
CA LYS A 99 13.12 -7.49 15.30
C LYS A 99 13.12 -8.83 16.05
N GLY A 100 12.85 -9.91 15.30
CA GLY A 100 12.79 -11.29 15.77
C GLY A 100 11.38 -11.74 16.18
N LYS A 101 11.17 -13.06 16.14
CA LYS A 101 9.90 -13.75 16.49
C LYS A 101 8.69 -13.23 15.70
N GLY A 102 8.89 -12.78 14.47
CA GLY A 102 7.83 -12.19 13.64
C GLY A 102 7.41 -10.77 14.06
N SER A 103 8.16 -10.10 14.93
CA SER A 103 7.86 -8.72 15.34
C SER A 103 8.37 -7.74 14.29
N TRP A 104 7.48 -7.18 13.49
CA TRP A 104 7.84 -6.21 12.45
C TRP A 104 7.69 -4.76 12.94
N VAL A 105 8.71 -3.93 12.69
CA VAL A 105 8.68 -2.49 12.98
C VAL A 105 8.93 -1.70 11.70
N ARG A 106 8.29 -0.54 11.55
CA ARG A 106 8.54 0.34 10.41
C ARG A 106 10.00 0.79 10.46
N ALA A 107 10.75 0.59 9.38
CA ALA A 107 12.08 1.15 9.24
C ALA A 107 11.96 2.68 9.18
N GLY A 108 12.88 3.40 9.84
CA GLY A 108 12.85 4.86 9.93
C GLY A 108 12.72 5.54 8.55
N ARG A 109 12.02 6.69 8.53
CA ARG A 109 11.82 7.52 7.34
C ARG A 109 13.08 8.31 7.00
#